data_AF-A0A933VQE4-F1
#
_entry.id   AF-A0A933VQE4-F1
#
_cell.length_a   1.000
_cell.length_b   1.000
_cell.length_c   1.000
_cell.angle_alpha   90.00
_cell.angle_beta   90.00
_cell.angle_gamma   90.00
#
_symmetry.space_group_name_H-M   'P 1'
#
loop_
_entity.id
_entity.type
_entity.pdbx_description
1 polymer ?
#
loop_
_entity_poly.entity_id
_entity_poly.type
_entity_poly.pdbx_seq_one_letter_code
_entity_poly.pdbx_strand_id
1 'polypeptide(L)'
;MAGRVAGGLCIIPTSPTATIDHVDLWADPDTGVVLRVQINTGGTAAELEAEFVDISFGQPDPDVVQFDADEAGVPVRDSPTADVIDALGAFPSLAGLTAPPDQLAGLPRRGDGSGLLNTYGAGLSVVTAAQVPPGALGRSGRGIYALPSSERPWGGEAIVLETTLFNAQLVRLGAFDVVLAGTVTVAELDRIAGDVVARGGLL
;
A
#
# COMPACT_ATOMS: atom_id res chain seq x y z
N MET A 1 10.64 -15.89 22.47
CA MET A 1 9.93 -16.10 21.19
C MET A 1 10.69 -17.17 20.43
N ALA A 2 10.00 -18.19 19.89
CA ALA A 2 10.64 -19.36 19.29
C ALA A 2 11.79 -19.95 20.14
N GLY A 3 11.62 -20.04 21.47
CA GLY A 3 12.67 -20.52 22.38
C GLY A 3 13.87 -19.58 22.60
N ARG A 4 13.88 -18.37 22.03
CA ARG A 4 14.97 -17.37 22.17
C ARG A 4 14.56 -16.16 23.02
N VAL A 5 15.58 -15.49 23.58
CA VAL A 5 15.44 -14.16 24.21
C VAL A 5 15.35 -13.11 23.10
N ALA A 6 14.41 -12.18 23.22
CA ALA A 6 14.21 -11.13 22.23
C ALA A 6 14.26 -9.75 22.89
N GLY A 7 14.90 -8.79 22.22
CA GLY A 7 14.83 -7.37 22.56
C GLY A 7 13.62 -6.73 21.90
N GLY A 8 12.82 -5.97 22.67
CA GLY A 8 11.65 -5.26 22.17
C GLY A 8 11.98 -3.84 21.70
N LEU A 9 11.36 -3.41 20.60
CA LEU A 9 11.41 -2.06 20.05
C LEU A 9 9.99 -1.61 19.69
N CYS A 10 9.58 -0.45 20.20
CA CYS A 10 8.30 0.17 19.85
C CYS A 10 8.55 1.36 18.91
N ILE A 11 7.89 1.35 17.75
CA ILE A 11 7.95 2.41 16.73
C ILE A 11 6.62 3.16 16.75
N ILE A 12 6.66 4.44 17.10
CA ILE A 12 5.48 5.31 17.12
C ILE A 12 5.57 6.26 15.92
N PRO A 13 4.59 6.24 15.00
CA PRO A 13 4.53 7.22 13.91
C PRO A 13 4.43 8.64 14.44
N THR A 14 5.16 9.57 13.83
CA THR A 14 5.08 11.00 14.19
C THR A 14 3.91 11.72 13.51
N SER A 15 3.28 11.08 12.52
CA SER A 15 2.18 11.67 11.77
C SER A 15 0.87 11.51 12.54
N PRO A 16 0.15 12.60 12.85
CA PRO A 16 -1.15 12.52 13.54
C PRO A 16 -2.26 11.95 12.65
N THR A 17 -2.00 11.78 11.36
CA THR A 17 -2.96 11.24 10.38
C THR A 17 -2.68 9.77 10.04
N ALA A 18 -1.70 9.13 10.69
CA ALA A 18 -1.46 7.70 10.54
C ALA A 18 -2.62 6.89 11.14
N THR A 19 -2.99 5.79 10.49
CA THR A 19 -3.90 4.78 11.07
C THR A 19 -3.20 3.86 12.08
N ILE A 20 -1.89 3.72 11.92
CA ILE A 20 -1.03 2.97 12.83
C ILE A 20 -0.76 3.83 14.05
N ASP A 21 -1.10 3.30 15.24
CA ASP A 21 -0.79 3.91 16.52
C ASP A 21 0.65 3.61 16.93
N HIS A 22 1.06 2.35 16.85
CA HIS A 22 2.44 1.92 17.02
C HIS A 22 2.70 0.55 16.38
N VAL A 23 3.98 0.23 16.19
CA VAL A 23 4.45 -1.09 15.80
C VAL A 23 5.43 -1.59 16.84
N ASP A 24 5.15 -2.77 17.41
CA ASP A 24 6.08 -3.45 18.29
C ASP A 24 6.84 -4.53 17.52
N LEU A 25 8.16 -4.52 17.67
CA LEU A 25 9.08 -5.47 17.09
C LEU A 25 9.83 -6.16 18.21
N TRP A 26 9.99 -7.47 18.09
CA TRP A 26 10.87 -8.24 18.95
C TRP A 26 11.91 -8.89 18.08
N ALA A 27 13.18 -8.54 18.31
CA ALA A 27 14.29 -9.04 17.53
C ALA A 27 15.24 -9.87 18.39
N ASP A 28 15.85 -10.87 17.78
CA ASP A 28 16.98 -11.58 18.37
C ASP A 28 18.16 -10.61 18.50
N PRO A 29 18.73 -10.41 19.70
CA PRO A 29 19.77 -9.40 19.90
C PRO A 29 21.10 -9.78 19.24
N ASP A 30 21.35 -11.06 18.98
CA ASP A 30 22.61 -11.52 18.40
C ASP A 30 22.60 -11.40 16.87
N THR A 31 21.45 -11.67 16.23
CA THR A 31 21.34 -11.67 14.76
C THR A 31 20.62 -10.45 14.18
N GLY A 32 19.85 -9.73 15.00
CA GLY A 32 18.97 -8.64 14.57
C GLY A 32 17.70 -9.11 13.85
N VAL A 33 17.46 -10.44 13.74
CA VAL A 33 16.27 -10.97 13.07
C VAL A 33 15.02 -10.70 13.89
N VAL A 34 14.01 -10.09 13.25
CA VAL A 34 12.70 -9.85 13.87
C VAL A 34 11.97 -11.18 14.02
N LEU A 35 11.75 -11.58 15.27
CA LEU A 35 11.07 -12.81 15.67
C LEU A 35 9.55 -12.64 15.76
N ARG A 36 9.09 -11.41 16.06
CA ARG A 36 7.67 -11.05 16.09
C ARG A 36 7.48 -9.60 15.70
N VAL A 37 6.38 -9.33 15.00
CA VAL A 37 5.88 -7.99 14.73
C VAL A 37 4.40 -7.92 15.11
N GLN A 38 4.02 -6.81 15.74
CA GLN A 38 2.63 -6.44 15.95
C GLN A 38 2.39 -5.03 15.41
N ILE A 39 1.33 -4.87 14.63
CA ILE A 39 0.85 -3.57 14.14
C ILE A 39 -0.43 -3.23 14.90
N ASN A 40 -0.40 -2.13 15.64
CA ASN A 40 -1.49 -1.67 16.49
C ASN A 40 -2.12 -0.40 15.90
N THR A 41 -3.45 -0.35 15.92
CA THR A 41 -4.28 0.74 15.37
C THR A 41 -5.10 1.44 16.45
N GLY A 42 -4.72 1.26 17.72
CA GLY A 42 -5.39 1.83 18.90
C GLY A 42 -6.56 1.00 19.46
N GLY A 43 -6.84 -0.17 18.87
CA GLY A 43 -7.82 -1.13 19.39
C GLY A 43 -7.34 -1.90 20.63
N THR A 44 -8.15 -2.87 21.07
CA THR A 44 -7.82 -3.72 22.23
C THR A 44 -6.87 -4.88 21.91
N ALA A 45 -6.59 -5.11 20.63
CA ALA A 45 -5.69 -6.14 20.13
C ALA A 45 -4.93 -5.62 18.90
N ALA A 46 -3.81 -6.28 18.58
CA ALA A 46 -3.06 -5.99 17.36
C ALA A 46 -3.92 -6.29 16.13
N GLU A 47 -3.87 -5.40 15.14
CA GLU A 47 -4.60 -5.55 13.88
C GLU A 47 -3.91 -6.56 12.97
N LEU A 48 -2.58 -6.62 13.05
CA LEU A 48 -1.78 -7.63 12.37
C LEU A 48 -0.66 -8.09 13.30
N GLU A 49 -0.50 -9.41 13.37
CA GLU A 49 0.58 -10.05 14.11
C GLU A 49 1.22 -11.12 13.23
N ALA A 50 2.55 -11.15 13.24
CA ALA A 50 3.33 -12.27 12.69
C ALA A 50 4.42 -12.64 13.69
N GLU A 51 4.54 -13.94 13.99
CA GLU A 51 5.53 -14.48 14.92
C GLU A 51 6.12 -15.78 14.36
N PHE A 52 7.43 -15.96 14.55
CA PHE A 52 8.07 -17.26 14.37
C PHE A 52 7.70 -18.18 15.53
N VAL A 53 7.05 -19.31 15.22
CA VAL A 53 6.77 -20.37 16.19
C VAL A 53 8.04 -21.17 16.50
N ASP A 54 8.86 -21.38 15.48
CA ASP A 54 10.15 -22.06 15.55
C ASP A 54 11.13 -21.39 14.57
N ILE A 55 12.41 -21.32 14.95
CA ILE A 55 13.47 -20.74 14.13
C ILE A 55 14.81 -21.38 14.46
N SER A 56 15.58 -21.68 13.42
CA SER A 56 16.97 -22.14 13.54
C SER A 56 17.86 -21.31 12.63
N PHE A 57 19.08 -21.04 13.10
CA PHE A 57 20.07 -20.27 12.36
C PHE A 57 21.23 -21.17 11.99
N GLY A 58 21.57 -21.17 10.71
CA GLY A 58 22.68 -21.94 10.15
C GLY A 58 22.91 -21.53 8.71
N GLN A 59 24.03 -21.96 8.13
CA GLN A 59 24.20 -21.87 6.69
C GLN A 59 23.18 -22.81 6.04
N PRO A 60 22.26 -22.30 5.21
CA PRO A 60 21.33 -23.17 4.50
C PRO A 60 22.10 -24.08 3.54
N ASP A 61 21.57 -25.26 3.30
CA ASP A 61 22.07 -26.14 2.26
C ASP A 61 22.04 -25.40 0.91
N PRO A 62 23.11 -25.42 0.09
CA PRO A 62 23.12 -24.84 -1.24
C PRO A 62 21.89 -25.23 -2.08
N ASP A 63 21.42 -26.46 -1.93
CA ASP A 63 20.29 -26.99 -2.71
C ASP A 63 18.94 -26.39 -2.26
N VAL A 64 18.86 -25.78 -1.05
CA VAL A 64 17.65 -25.09 -0.55
C VAL A 64 17.59 -23.64 -1.02
N VAL A 65 18.74 -23.00 -1.23
CA VAL A 65 18.81 -21.60 -1.69
C VAL A 65 18.86 -21.49 -3.21
N GLN A 66 19.14 -22.58 -3.91
CA GLN A 66 19.05 -22.64 -5.35
C GLN A 66 17.60 -22.93 -5.76
N PHE A 67 16.95 -21.98 -6.42
CA PHE A 67 15.67 -22.25 -7.05
C PHE A 67 15.90 -23.15 -8.27
N ASP A 68 15.38 -24.38 -8.22
CA ASP A 68 15.30 -25.28 -9.36
C ASP A 68 13.85 -25.34 -9.87
N ALA A 69 13.63 -24.76 -11.05
CA ALA A 69 12.32 -24.71 -11.67
C ALA A 69 11.82 -26.10 -12.13
N ASP A 70 12.74 -27.00 -12.47
CA ASP A 70 12.43 -28.33 -13.00
C ASP A 70 12.01 -29.28 -11.85
N GLU A 71 12.58 -29.10 -10.66
CA GLU A 71 12.22 -29.87 -9.45
C GLU A 71 10.94 -29.41 -8.76
N ALA A 72 10.41 -28.22 -9.10
CA ALA A 72 9.25 -27.65 -8.43
C ALA A 72 7.98 -28.53 -8.54
N GLY A 73 7.92 -29.46 -9.50
CA GLY A 73 6.80 -30.41 -9.68
C GLY A 73 5.45 -29.75 -9.99
N VAL A 74 5.45 -28.43 -10.15
CA VAL A 74 4.31 -27.58 -10.50
C VAL A 74 4.71 -26.74 -11.72
N PRO A 75 3.75 -26.31 -12.55
CA PRO A 75 4.06 -25.40 -13.64
C PRO A 75 4.68 -24.11 -13.08
N VAL A 76 5.99 -23.95 -13.25
CA VAL A 76 6.67 -22.68 -13.00
C VAL A 76 6.20 -21.73 -14.10
N ARG A 77 5.45 -20.72 -13.69
CA ARG A 77 5.07 -19.64 -14.57
C ARG A 77 6.14 -18.57 -14.45
N ASP A 78 6.90 -18.38 -15.52
CA ASP A 78 7.47 -17.08 -15.80
C ASP A 78 6.30 -16.14 -16.07
N SER A 79 5.79 -15.54 -15.00
CA SER A 79 5.13 -14.26 -15.15
C SER A 79 6.30 -13.28 -15.21
N PRO A 80 6.56 -12.57 -16.34
CA PRO A 80 6.81 -11.15 -16.14
C PRO A 80 5.64 -10.76 -15.25
N THR A 81 5.90 -10.43 -13.98
CA THR A 81 4.87 -9.99 -13.06
C THR A 81 4.02 -9.07 -13.91
N ALA A 82 2.72 -9.36 -14.12
CA ALA A 82 1.91 -8.51 -14.99
C ALA A 82 2.06 -7.12 -14.37
N ASP A 83 2.95 -6.32 -14.95
CA ASP A 83 3.49 -5.20 -14.20
C ASP A 83 2.30 -4.30 -14.14
N VAL A 84 1.78 -4.04 -12.94
CA VAL A 84 0.60 -3.22 -12.78
C VAL A 84 0.84 -1.89 -13.51
N ILE A 85 2.10 -1.46 -13.58
CA ILE A 85 2.58 -0.32 -14.35
C ILE A 85 2.48 -0.57 -15.86
N ASP A 86 2.97 -1.69 -16.40
CA ASP A 86 2.82 -2.02 -17.84
C ASP A 86 1.34 -2.19 -18.23
N ALA A 87 0.54 -2.82 -17.37
CA ALA A 87 -0.89 -3.00 -17.57
C ALA A 87 -1.63 -1.66 -17.58
N LEU A 88 -1.26 -0.72 -16.69
CA LEU A 88 -1.81 0.64 -16.70
C LEU A 88 -1.26 1.47 -17.87
N GLY A 89 0.01 1.30 -18.23
CA GLY A 89 0.69 1.99 -19.33
C GLY A 89 0.24 1.51 -20.71
N ALA A 90 -0.33 0.31 -20.81
CA ALA A 90 -0.93 -0.22 -22.04
C ALA A 90 -2.21 0.50 -22.46
N PHE A 91 -2.80 1.34 -21.59
CA PHE A 91 -3.99 2.11 -21.94
C PHE A 91 -3.64 3.40 -22.69
N PRO A 92 -4.10 3.58 -23.94
CA PRO A 92 -3.82 4.79 -24.72
C PRO A 92 -4.29 6.09 -24.06
N SER A 93 -5.33 6.02 -23.20
CA SER A 93 -5.84 7.16 -22.43
C SER A 93 -4.88 7.65 -21.35
N LEU A 94 -3.90 6.83 -20.95
CA LEU A 94 -2.88 7.16 -19.96
C LEU A 94 -1.49 7.36 -20.61
N ALA A 95 -1.39 7.20 -21.94
CA ALA A 95 -0.16 7.44 -22.68
C ALA A 95 0.18 8.94 -22.66
N GLY A 96 1.36 9.29 -22.16
CA GLY A 96 1.84 10.68 -22.07
C GLY A 96 1.75 11.33 -20.69
N LEU A 97 1.19 10.64 -19.69
CA LEU A 97 1.25 11.08 -18.29
C LEU A 97 2.68 10.83 -17.76
N THR A 98 3.54 11.85 -17.91
CA THR A 98 5.00 11.64 -17.95
C THR A 98 5.76 12.01 -16.68
N ALA A 99 5.16 12.72 -15.73
CA ALA A 99 5.80 13.00 -14.45
C ALA A 99 4.74 13.20 -13.36
N PRO A 100 4.66 12.30 -12.36
CA PRO A 100 3.86 12.56 -11.18
C PRO A 100 4.47 13.75 -10.41
N PRO A 101 3.71 14.45 -9.56
CA PRO A 101 4.26 15.53 -8.77
C PRO A 101 5.28 15.00 -7.75
N ASP A 102 6.28 15.82 -7.39
CA ASP A 102 7.24 15.46 -6.35
C ASP A 102 6.61 15.48 -4.95
N GLN A 103 5.47 16.17 -4.81
CA GLN A 103 4.66 16.17 -3.61
C GLN A 103 3.18 16.17 -3.94
N LEU A 104 2.40 15.42 -3.17
CA LEU A 104 0.94 15.41 -3.26
C LEU A 104 0.36 15.85 -1.92
N ALA A 105 -0.39 16.94 -1.92
CA ALA A 105 -0.91 17.56 -0.70
C ALA A 105 0.18 17.80 0.37
N GLY A 106 1.38 18.20 -0.05
CA GLY A 106 2.54 18.40 0.85
C GLY A 106 3.22 17.12 1.36
N LEU A 107 2.73 15.94 0.98
CA LEU A 107 3.40 14.67 1.24
C LEU A 107 4.49 14.44 0.18
N PRO A 108 5.75 14.18 0.57
CA PRO A 108 6.82 13.93 -0.40
C PRO A 108 6.62 12.60 -1.12
N ARG A 109 6.91 12.55 -2.42
CA ARG A 109 6.97 11.31 -3.19
C ARG A 109 8.09 10.43 -2.66
N ARG A 110 7.84 9.11 -2.61
CA ARG A 110 8.80 8.08 -2.24
C ARG A 110 9.36 7.38 -3.46
N GLY A 111 10.69 7.30 -3.51
CA GLY A 111 11.41 6.62 -4.58
C GLY A 111 11.14 7.22 -5.97
N ASP A 112 11.62 6.52 -6.97
CA ASP A 112 11.43 6.84 -8.38
C ASP A 112 10.17 6.12 -8.87
N GLY A 113 9.00 6.58 -8.40
CA GLY A 113 7.70 5.99 -8.75
C GLY A 113 7.48 5.92 -10.27
N SER A 114 6.59 5.03 -10.71
CA SER A 114 6.18 5.01 -12.11
C SER A 114 5.06 6.00 -12.33
N GLY A 115 5.00 6.66 -13.50
CA GLY A 115 4.10 7.80 -13.72
C GLY A 115 2.63 7.59 -13.33
N LEU A 116 2.15 6.34 -13.37
CA LEU A 116 0.76 5.98 -13.08
C LEU A 116 0.51 5.48 -11.66
N LEU A 117 1.56 5.08 -10.92
CA LEU A 117 1.48 4.56 -9.55
C LEU A 117 2.58 5.15 -8.69
N ASN A 118 2.21 5.97 -7.71
CA ASN A 118 3.17 6.71 -6.89
C ASN A 118 2.82 6.64 -5.42
N THR A 119 3.82 6.47 -4.57
CA THR A 119 3.65 6.50 -3.13
C THR A 119 4.14 7.82 -2.57
N TYR A 120 3.39 8.41 -1.65
CA TYR A 120 3.68 9.67 -0.97
C TYR A 120 3.66 9.48 0.55
N GLY A 121 4.47 10.23 1.28
CA GLY A 121 4.48 10.25 2.75
C GLY A 121 5.79 9.78 3.39
N ALA A 122 5.79 9.61 4.71
CA ALA A 122 6.98 9.40 5.55
C ALA A 122 6.72 8.39 6.69
N GLY A 123 7.76 7.65 7.10
CA GLY A 123 7.64 6.54 8.05
C GLY A 123 6.54 5.52 7.69
N LEU A 124 5.61 5.34 8.61
CA LEU A 124 4.46 4.42 8.50
C LEU A 124 3.18 5.11 8.03
N SER A 125 3.23 6.40 7.69
CA SER A 125 2.10 7.19 7.16
C SER A 125 2.33 7.40 5.67
N VAL A 126 1.72 6.54 4.86
CA VAL A 126 1.91 6.52 3.40
C VAL A 126 0.61 6.39 2.65
N VAL A 127 0.56 6.99 1.47
CA VAL A 127 -0.53 6.87 0.51
C VAL A 127 0.03 6.53 -0.85
N THR A 128 -0.48 5.46 -1.44
CA THR A 128 -0.28 5.14 -2.84
C THR A 128 -1.42 5.75 -3.65
N ALA A 129 -1.08 6.50 -4.68
CA ALA A 129 -1.98 7.13 -5.62
C ALA A 129 -1.80 6.48 -6.99
N ALA A 130 -2.90 6.00 -7.57
CA ALA A 130 -2.92 5.39 -8.90
C ALA A 130 -3.91 6.13 -9.81
N GLN A 131 -3.48 6.46 -11.02
CA GLN A 131 -4.39 6.87 -12.10
C GLN A 131 -4.80 5.64 -12.90
N VAL A 132 -6.10 5.39 -13.01
CA VAL A 132 -6.64 4.24 -13.73
C VAL A 132 -7.68 4.70 -14.76
N PRO A 133 -7.80 4.01 -15.90
CA PRO A 133 -8.86 4.33 -16.86
C PRO A 133 -10.25 4.12 -16.23
N PRO A 134 -11.26 4.87 -16.67
CA PRO A 134 -12.63 4.66 -16.20
C PRO A 134 -13.08 3.22 -16.49
N GLY A 135 -13.57 2.52 -15.48
CA GLY A 135 -14.03 1.13 -15.61
C GLY A 135 -12.92 0.07 -15.61
N ALA A 136 -11.64 0.46 -15.43
CA ALA A 136 -10.56 -0.53 -15.31
C ALA A 136 -10.68 -1.38 -14.04
N LEU A 137 -11.31 -0.85 -12.99
CA LEU A 137 -11.53 -1.56 -11.73
C LEU A 137 -12.82 -2.41 -11.71
N GLY A 138 -13.47 -2.57 -12.86
CA GLY A 138 -14.73 -3.28 -13.01
C GLY A 138 -15.74 -2.52 -13.88
N ARG A 139 -16.88 -3.13 -14.16
CA ARG A 139 -17.97 -2.49 -14.93
C ARG A 139 -18.95 -1.80 -14.00
N SER A 140 -19.58 -0.72 -14.44
CA SER A 140 -20.67 -0.05 -13.71
C SER A 140 -21.70 -1.06 -13.20
N GLY A 141 -22.02 -0.99 -11.90
CA GLY A 141 -22.94 -1.93 -11.24
C GLY A 141 -22.36 -3.31 -10.90
N ARG A 142 -21.05 -3.52 -11.05
CA ARG A 142 -20.32 -4.72 -10.59
C ARG A 142 -18.98 -4.34 -9.95
N GLY A 143 -18.44 -5.24 -9.12
CA GLY A 143 -17.14 -5.02 -8.46
C GLY A 143 -17.14 -3.77 -7.59
N ILE A 144 -16.03 -3.02 -7.60
CA ILE A 144 -15.88 -1.82 -6.76
C ILE A 144 -16.91 -0.73 -7.12
N TYR A 145 -17.34 -0.64 -8.38
CA TYR A 145 -18.33 0.35 -8.84
C TYR A 145 -19.77 0.02 -8.43
N ALA A 146 -20.02 -1.14 -7.82
CA ALA A 146 -21.31 -1.45 -7.20
C ALA A 146 -21.41 -0.94 -5.76
N LEU A 147 -20.29 -0.53 -5.15
CA LEU A 147 -20.28 0.01 -3.80
C LEU A 147 -20.89 1.42 -3.77
N PRO A 148 -21.52 1.81 -2.66
CA PRO A 148 -22.09 3.15 -2.53
C PRO A 148 -20.98 4.21 -2.59
N SER A 149 -21.25 5.30 -3.32
CA SER A 149 -20.49 6.54 -3.22
C SER A 149 -21.10 7.46 -2.18
N SER A 150 -20.28 8.35 -1.61
CA SER A 150 -20.71 9.40 -0.68
C SER A 150 -20.10 10.73 -1.09
N GLU A 151 -20.85 11.81 -0.87
CA GLU A 151 -20.33 13.18 -0.99
C GLU A 151 -19.20 13.39 0.04
N ARG A 152 -18.14 14.06 -0.39
CA ARG A 152 -16.92 14.27 0.38
C ARG A 152 -16.65 15.77 0.60
N PRO A 153 -15.85 16.14 1.62
CA PRO A 153 -15.59 17.54 1.97
C PRO A 153 -15.00 18.40 0.85
N TRP A 154 -14.38 17.80 -0.16
CA TRP A 154 -13.81 18.49 -1.31
C TRP A 154 -14.83 18.77 -2.44
N GLY A 155 -16.12 18.47 -2.24
CA GLY A 155 -17.22 18.90 -3.12
C GLY A 155 -17.58 17.92 -4.25
N GLY A 156 -17.21 16.65 -4.14
CA GLY A 156 -17.66 15.61 -5.06
C GLY A 156 -17.81 14.25 -4.38
N GLU A 157 -17.99 13.20 -5.17
CA GLU A 157 -18.29 11.88 -4.65
C GLU A 157 -17.08 10.92 -4.72
N ALA A 158 -16.95 10.08 -3.70
CA ALA A 158 -16.05 8.95 -3.74
C ALA A 158 -16.65 7.69 -3.14
N ILE A 159 -16.15 6.55 -3.60
CA ILE A 159 -16.29 5.27 -2.89
C ILE A 159 -15.17 5.21 -1.87
N VAL A 160 -15.52 4.99 -0.61
CA VAL A 160 -14.55 4.90 0.50
C VAL A 160 -14.57 3.49 1.07
N LEU A 161 -13.37 2.94 1.22
CA LEU A 161 -13.10 1.71 1.96
C LEU A 161 -12.39 2.11 3.23
N GLU A 162 -13.10 2.05 4.35
CA GLU A 162 -12.57 2.38 5.67
C GLU A 162 -12.30 1.09 6.44
N THR A 163 -11.07 0.96 6.93
CA THR A 163 -10.64 -0.09 7.85
C THR A 163 -9.79 0.53 8.97
N THR A 164 -9.45 -0.26 9.97
CA THR A 164 -8.60 0.19 11.09
C THR A 164 -7.16 0.43 10.66
N LEU A 165 -6.59 -0.39 9.76
CA LEU A 165 -5.19 -0.29 9.33
C LEU A 165 -5.01 0.47 8.02
N PHE A 166 -5.86 0.22 7.04
CA PHE A 166 -5.66 0.65 5.66
C PHE A 166 -6.94 1.20 5.06
N ASN A 167 -6.89 2.45 4.60
CA ASN A 167 -8.03 3.11 3.99
C ASN A 167 -7.81 3.30 2.50
N ALA A 168 -8.89 3.30 1.73
CA ALA A 168 -8.83 3.62 0.31
C ALA A 168 -10.02 4.48 -0.13
N GLN A 169 -9.80 5.29 -1.17
CA GLN A 169 -10.77 6.17 -1.78
C GLN A 169 -10.64 6.11 -3.30
N LEU A 170 -11.76 5.86 -3.98
CA LEU A 170 -11.88 5.94 -5.42
C LEU A 170 -12.56 7.27 -5.79
N VAL A 171 -11.78 8.17 -6.41
CA VAL A 171 -12.22 9.48 -6.87
C VAL A 171 -12.43 9.41 -8.38
N ARG A 172 -13.62 9.79 -8.86
CA ARG A 172 -13.94 9.76 -10.29
C ARG A 172 -13.68 11.13 -10.92
N LEU A 173 -12.76 11.21 -11.87
CA LEU A 173 -12.35 12.44 -12.54
C LEU A 173 -12.59 12.36 -14.05
N GLY A 174 -13.82 12.02 -14.46
CA GLY A 174 -14.28 12.06 -15.85
C GLY A 174 -13.49 11.20 -16.85
N ALA A 175 -12.30 11.65 -17.25
CA ALA A 175 -11.37 10.98 -18.14
C ALA A 175 -10.60 9.82 -17.49
N PHE A 176 -10.47 9.80 -16.16
CA PHE A 176 -9.82 8.74 -15.40
C PHE A 176 -10.38 8.69 -13.98
N ASP A 177 -10.15 7.56 -13.30
CA ASP A 177 -10.37 7.45 -11.87
C ASP A 177 -9.02 7.52 -11.14
N VAL A 178 -9.04 8.02 -9.91
CA VAL A 178 -7.89 8.03 -9.02
C VAL A 178 -8.19 7.15 -7.82
N VAL A 179 -7.30 6.17 -7.59
CA VAL A 179 -7.30 5.37 -6.37
C VAL A 179 -6.27 5.96 -5.42
N LEU A 180 -6.72 6.40 -4.25
CA LEU A 180 -5.85 6.77 -3.13
C LEU A 180 -5.98 5.68 -2.08
N ALA A 181 -4.88 5.08 -1.64
CA ALA A 181 -4.94 4.00 -0.68
C ALA A 181 -3.71 3.97 0.22
N GLY A 182 -3.88 3.82 1.53
CA GLY A 182 -2.76 3.98 2.46
C GLY A 182 -3.07 3.77 3.93
N THR A 183 -2.02 3.85 4.74
CA THR A 183 -2.06 3.79 6.21
C THR A 183 -2.28 5.18 6.81
N VAL A 184 -3.29 5.87 6.27
CA VAL A 184 -3.70 7.20 6.73
C VAL A 184 -5.20 7.26 6.95
N THR A 185 -5.65 8.16 7.81
CA THR A 185 -7.07 8.37 8.10
C THR A 185 -7.86 8.74 6.84
N VAL A 186 -9.17 8.46 6.83
CA VAL A 186 -10.07 8.89 5.73
C VAL A 186 -10.06 10.42 5.56
N ALA A 187 -9.95 11.17 6.65
CA ALA A 187 -9.84 12.63 6.59
C ALA A 187 -8.58 13.10 5.83
N GLU A 188 -7.47 12.38 5.98
CA GLU A 188 -6.25 12.66 5.21
C GLU A 188 -6.40 12.26 3.74
N LEU A 189 -7.09 11.14 3.44
CA LEU A 189 -7.43 10.80 2.06
C LEU A 189 -8.32 11.86 1.41
N ASP A 190 -9.30 12.42 2.13
CA ASP A 190 -10.13 13.52 1.60
C ASP A 190 -9.30 14.78 1.33
N ARG A 191 -8.33 15.11 2.20
CA ARG A 191 -7.43 16.24 1.98
C ARG A 191 -6.59 16.04 0.72
N ILE A 192 -6.07 14.84 0.52
CA ILE A 192 -5.30 14.46 -0.67
C ILE A 192 -6.18 14.50 -1.91
N ALA A 193 -7.38 13.91 -1.85
CA ALA A 193 -8.35 13.92 -2.94
C ALA A 193 -8.72 15.35 -3.36
N GLY A 194 -8.89 16.27 -2.41
CA GLY A 194 -9.11 17.68 -2.69
C GLY A 194 -7.97 18.33 -3.49
N ASP A 195 -6.71 18.03 -3.16
CA ASP A 195 -5.55 18.51 -3.94
C ASP A 195 -5.53 17.91 -5.34
N VAL A 196 -5.82 16.61 -5.48
CA VAL A 196 -5.94 15.94 -6.79
C VAL A 196 -7.03 16.58 -7.66
N VAL A 197 -8.22 16.81 -7.08
CA VAL A 197 -9.36 17.42 -7.78
C VAL A 197 -9.05 18.85 -8.19
N ALA A 198 -8.42 19.64 -7.32
CA ALA A 198 -8.04 21.02 -7.61
C ALA A 198 -7.02 21.13 -8.75
N ARG A 199 -6.14 20.13 -8.90
CA ARG A 199 -5.18 20.01 -10.01
C ARG A 199 -5.79 19.40 -11.27
N GLY A 200 -6.91 18.71 -11.14
CA GLY A 200 -7.53 17.93 -12.20
C GLY A 200 -6.83 16.61 -12.49
N GLY A 201 -6.02 16.06 -11.56
CA GLY A 201 -5.32 14.78 -11.72
C GLY A 201 -4.07 14.62 -10.83
N LEU A 202 -3.27 13.57 -11.10
CA LEU A 202 -1.96 13.33 -10.45
C LEU A 202 -0.78 13.84 -11.30
N LEU A 203 -0.99 14.89 -12.09
CA LEU A 203 0.03 15.57 -12.90
C LEU A 203 0.11 17.05 -12.56
#